data_AF-K1WH12-F1
#
_entry.id   AF-K1WH12-F1
#
_cell.length_a   1.000
_cell.length_b   1.000
_cell.length_c   1.000
_cell.angle_alpha   90.00
_cell.angle_beta   90.00
_cell.angle_gamma   90.00
#
_symmetry.space_group_name_H-M   'P 1'
#
loop_
_entity.id
_entity.type
_entity.pdbx_description
1 polymer ?
#
loop_
_entity_poly.entity_id
_entity_poly.type
_entity_poly.pdbx_seq_one_letter_code
_entity_poly.pdbx_strand_id
1 'polypeptide(L)'
;MGAQQSSGAGAAAQESEPVKRCYYEVLGVDRHATEDEIKKAYRKQALLLHPDRNFGDVENATAKFAEVQSANEILSDPQERAWYDAHRDSILRGNDGPAEDDFQHNVQITSAGHIVGLMGKFNRSVPMTDAPNGFYGILQDVFAQLAKEEDAACHWEGLEPVHYPGFGSVEDDYADVVKPFYVTWINFTTKKTFSWRDQYRASDAPDRRTRRLMEKENQRHRDEGIREFNDAVRSLVAFVRRRDPRYIPNSQTEADRQKILRDAATAQAARSRAANKAKLHTHVVQDWAKSQEPIDSISEPEASEESEIEQIECVVCQKIFKSENQYKAHEKSKKHIKAVQQLQREIKRDNARLNLDPPDETEPIAPAADLDALDLSSDQERSEAGSAAATRPALHGEAEVHAAT
;
A
#
# COMPACT_ATOMS: atom_id res chain seq x y z
N MET A 1 -68.17 -2.57 -45.89
CA MET A 1 -66.86 -1.89 -45.78
C MET A 1 -67.02 -0.73 -44.82
N GLY A 2 -66.52 -0.84 -43.59
CA GLY A 2 -66.67 0.18 -42.56
C GLY A 2 -66.40 -0.40 -41.17
N ALA A 3 -65.17 -0.87 -40.96
CA ALA A 3 -64.75 -1.45 -39.69
C ALA A 3 -64.39 -0.34 -38.69
N GLN A 4 -64.95 -0.48 -37.49
CA GLN A 4 -64.60 0.20 -36.24
C GLN A 4 -63.23 -0.28 -35.72
N GLN A 5 -62.50 0.58 -35.01
CA GLN A 5 -61.49 0.32 -33.96
C GLN A 5 -60.82 1.67 -33.61
N SER A 6 -61.17 2.38 -32.53
CA SER A 6 -60.78 2.18 -31.11
C SER A 6 -59.27 2.03 -30.88
N SER A 7 -58.55 3.15 -30.84
CA SER A 7 -57.18 3.24 -30.34
C SER A 7 -57.18 3.31 -28.81
N GLY A 8 -57.09 2.15 -28.17
CA GLY A 8 -56.84 2.01 -26.74
C GLY A 8 -55.41 2.40 -26.40
N ALA A 9 -55.26 3.23 -25.38
CA ALA A 9 -54.01 3.55 -24.73
C ALA A 9 -53.36 2.29 -24.15
N GLY A 10 -52.30 1.80 -24.80
CA GLY A 10 -51.37 0.83 -24.24
C GLY A 10 -50.20 1.57 -23.62
N ALA A 11 -50.21 1.70 -22.29
CA ALA A 11 -49.00 2.00 -21.53
C ALA A 11 -48.01 0.87 -21.78
N ALA A 12 -47.06 1.10 -22.69
CA ALA A 12 -45.92 0.23 -22.89
C ALA A 12 -45.13 0.20 -21.58
N ALA A 13 -45.18 -0.93 -20.89
CA ALA A 13 -44.21 -1.26 -19.85
C ALA A 13 -42.83 -1.15 -20.50
N GLN A 14 -42.04 -0.18 -20.03
CA GLN A 14 -40.62 -0.14 -20.30
C GLN A 14 -40.04 -1.43 -19.70
N GLU A 15 -39.72 -2.40 -20.56
CA GLU A 15 -38.83 -3.49 -20.20
C GLU A 15 -37.52 -2.86 -19.72
N SER A 16 -37.30 -2.91 -18.40
CA SER A 16 -36.06 -2.47 -17.80
C SER A 16 -34.94 -3.37 -18.32
N GLU A 17 -34.07 -2.81 -19.15
CA GLU A 17 -32.71 -3.30 -19.42
C GLU A 17 -32.14 -3.95 -18.15
N PRO A 18 -31.41 -5.08 -18.25
CA PRO A 18 -30.87 -5.76 -17.08
C PRO A 18 -29.84 -4.84 -16.42
N VAL A 19 -30.29 -4.05 -15.44
CA VAL A 19 -29.42 -3.22 -14.61
C VAL A 19 -28.44 -4.17 -13.95
N LYS A 20 -27.17 -4.09 -14.36
CA LYS A 20 -26.10 -4.87 -13.75
C LYS A 20 -26.16 -4.62 -12.24
N ARG A 21 -26.33 -5.68 -11.46
CA ARG A 21 -26.47 -5.56 -10.00
C ARG A 21 -25.13 -5.24 -9.37
N CYS A 22 -25.12 -4.43 -8.32
CA CYS A 22 -23.88 -4.12 -7.61
C CYS A 22 -23.34 -5.37 -6.93
N TYR A 23 -22.02 -5.56 -6.86
CA TYR A 23 -21.44 -6.72 -6.16
C TYR A 23 -21.79 -6.74 -4.67
N TYR A 24 -21.92 -5.57 -4.04
CA TYR A 24 -22.44 -5.45 -2.67
C TYR A 24 -23.89 -5.92 -2.54
N GLU A 25 -24.74 -5.64 -3.53
CA GLU A 25 -26.14 -6.09 -3.57
C GLU A 25 -26.24 -7.60 -3.85
N VAL A 26 -25.38 -8.13 -4.72
CA VAL A 26 -25.29 -9.57 -5.02
C VAL A 26 -24.91 -10.36 -3.76
N LEU A 27 -23.98 -9.86 -2.95
CA LEU A 27 -23.63 -10.47 -1.66
C LEU A 27 -24.63 -10.14 -0.54
N GLY A 28 -25.43 -9.10 -0.70
CA GLY A 28 -26.38 -8.62 0.31
C GLY A 28 -25.68 -7.96 1.51
N VAL A 29 -24.60 -7.21 1.27
CA VAL A 29 -23.81 -6.52 2.29
C VAL A 29 -23.78 -5.01 2.04
N ASP A 30 -23.51 -4.24 3.10
CA ASP A 30 -23.33 -2.78 2.98
C ASP A 30 -22.04 -2.43 2.23
N ARG A 31 -21.98 -1.24 1.61
CA ARG A 31 -20.77 -0.75 0.93
C ARG A 31 -19.57 -0.64 1.88
N HIS A 32 -19.83 -0.34 3.15
CA HIS A 32 -18.82 -0.21 4.20
C HIS A 32 -18.56 -1.52 4.91
N ALA A 33 -19.06 -2.65 4.39
CA ALA A 33 -18.83 -3.95 4.99
C ALA A 33 -17.34 -4.26 5.11
N THR A 34 -16.98 -4.86 6.24
CA THR A 34 -15.62 -5.35 6.51
C THR A 34 -15.33 -6.61 5.69
N GLU A 35 -14.05 -6.94 5.49
CA GLU A 35 -13.65 -8.16 4.79
C GLU A 35 -14.25 -9.43 5.40
N ASP A 36 -14.40 -9.46 6.73
CA ASP A 36 -14.99 -10.58 7.45
C ASP A 36 -16.49 -10.72 7.19
N GLU A 37 -17.21 -9.61 7.02
CA GLU A 37 -18.63 -9.60 6.65
C GLU A 37 -18.82 -10.08 5.22
N ILE A 38 -17.96 -9.65 4.28
CA ILE A 38 -17.95 -10.10 2.88
C ILE A 38 -17.72 -11.62 2.84
N LYS A 39 -16.71 -12.13 3.55
CA LYS A 39 -16.43 -13.57 3.65
C LYS A 39 -17.58 -14.36 4.28
N LYS A 40 -18.23 -13.81 5.31
CA LYS A 40 -19.41 -14.44 5.95
C LYS A 40 -20.60 -14.48 4.99
N ALA A 41 -20.86 -13.40 4.26
CA ALA A 41 -21.94 -13.32 3.29
C ALA A 41 -21.74 -14.29 2.13
N TYR A 42 -20.52 -14.38 1.59
CA TYR A 42 -20.16 -15.35 0.55
C TYR A 42 -20.43 -16.79 1.00
N ARG A 43 -19.97 -17.19 2.21
CA ARG A 43 -20.24 -18.53 2.74
C ARG A 43 -21.73 -18.83 2.88
N LYS A 44 -22.53 -17.85 3.32
CA LYS A 44 -23.99 -18.00 3.41
C LYS A 44 -24.61 -18.20 2.03
N GLN A 45 -24.30 -17.32 1.07
CA GLN A 45 -24.84 -17.40 -0.29
C GLN A 45 -24.43 -18.69 -1.00
N ALA A 46 -23.18 -19.15 -0.82
CA ALA A 46 -22.70 -20.40 -1.37
C ALA A 46 -23.49 -21.62 -0.87
N LEU A 47 -23.87 -21.65 0.42
CA LEU A 47 -24.72 -22.71 0.99
C LEU A 47 -26.16 -22.65 0.47
N LEU A 48 -26.69 -21.44 0.25
CA LEU A 48 -28.05 -21.24 -0.29
C LEU A 48 -28.14 -21.69 -1.76
N LEU A 49 -27.09 -21.42 -2.54
CA LEU A 49 -27.02 -21.69 -3.98
C LEU A 49 -26.36 -23.04 -4.32
N HIS A 50 -26.05 -23.86 -3.33
CA HIS A 50 -25.44 -25.18 -3.55
C HIS A 50 -26.39 -26.11 -4.33
N PRO A 51 -25.90 -26.89 -5.31
CA PRO A 51 -26.74 -27.77 -6.14
C PRO A 51 -27.50 -28.82 -5.30
N ASP A 52 -26.91 -29.26 -4.19
CA ASP A 52 -27.53 -30.19 -3.21
C ASP A 52 -28.72 -29.59 -2.44
N ARG A 53 -29.02 -28.30 -2.61
CA ARG A 53 -30.20 -27.67 -2.01
C ARG A 53 -31.24 -27.24 -3.03
N ASN A 54 -30.83 -27.15 -4.31
CA ASN A 54 -31.63 -26.63 -5.42
C ASN A 54 -31.79 -27.67 -6.53
N PHE A 55 -32.30 -28.85 -6.16
CA PHE A 55 -32.44 -30.01 -7.07
C PHE A 55 -33.33 -29.77 -8.31
N GLY A 56 -34.17 -28.73 -8.32
CA GLY A 56 -35.05 -28.38 -9.46
C GLY A 56 -34.63 -27.14 -10.26
N ASP A 57 -33.60 -26.41 -9.81
CA ASP A 57 -33.22 -25.09 -10.35
C ASP A 57 -31.69 -24.96 -10.46
N VAL A 58 -31.02 -26.04 -10.87
CA VAL A 58 -29.56 -26.14 -10.87
C VAL A 58 -28.92 -25.10 -11.80
N GLU A 59 -29.52 -24.81 -12.95
CA GLU A 59 -29.01 -23.83 -13.93
C GLU A 59 -29.05 -22.40 -13.36
N ASN A 60 -30.20 -22.00 -12.80
CA ASN A 60 -30.39 -20.69 -12.16
C ASN A 60 -29.50 -20.53 -10.92
N ALA A 61 -29.34 -21.59 -10.13
CA ALA A 61 -28.46 -21.61 -8.97
C ALA A 61 -26.99 -21.47 -9.37
N THR A 62 -26.58 -22.14 -10.45
CA THR A 62 -25.21 -22.08 -10.98
C THR A 62 -24.88 -20.68 -11.53
N ALA A 63 -25.81 -20.06 -12.26
CA ALA A 63 -25.64 -18.70 -12.76
C ALA A 63 -25.49 -17.69 -11.62
N LYS A 64 -26.39 -17.73 -10.62
CA LYS A 64 -26.31 -16.88 -9.42
C LYS A 64 -25.06 -17.16 -8.60
N PHE A 65 -24.62 -18.41 -8.52
CA PHE A 65 -23.40 -18.79 -7.83
C PHE A 65 -22.16 -18.19 -8.51
N ALA A 66 -22.11 -18.18 -9.84
CA ALA A 66 -21.06 -17.51 -10.60
C ALA A 66 -21.05 -15.98 -10.38
N GLU A 67 -22.23 -15.35 -10.28
CA GLU A 67 -22.35 -13.93 -9.90
C GLU A 67 -21.82 -13.67 -8.48
N VAL A 68 -22.21 -14.49 -7.50
CA VAL A 68 -21.75 -14.40 -6.11
C VAL A 68 -20.23 -14.64 -6.00
N GLN A 69 -19.70 -15.56 -6.79
CA GLN A 69 -18.27 -15.85 -6.84
C GLN A 69 -17.48 -14.67 -7.41
N SER A 70 -17.94 -14.06 -8.51
CA SER A 70 -17.30 -12.88 -9.10
C SER A 70 -17.37 -11.67 -8.16
N ALA A 71 -18.50 -11.46 -7.48
CA ALA A 71 -18.66 -10.42 -6.47
C ALA A 71 -17.67 -10.57 -5.31
N ASN A 72 -17.51 -11.78 -4.76
CA ASN A 72 -16.58 -12.04 -3.67
C ASN A 72 -15.13 -11.89 -4.09
N GLU A 73 -14.76 -12.30 -5.31
CA GLU A 73 -13.39 -12.15 -5.82
C GLU A 73 -12.96 -10.67 -5.79
N ILE A 74 -13.75 -9.81 -6.42
CA ILE A 74 -13.46 -8.37 -6.55
C ILE A 74 -13.51 -7.66 -5.19
N LEU A 75 -14.48 -8.00 -4.33
CA LEU A 75 -14.63 -7.34 -3.03
C LEU A 75 -13.66 -7.86 -1.96
N SER A 76 -13.03 -9.03 -2.17
CA SER A 76 -12.11 -9.63 -1.20
C SER A 76 -10.68 -9.09 -1.28
N ASP A 77 -10.22 -8.64 -2.45
CA ASP A 77 -8.93 -7.96 -2.61
C ASP A 77 -9.10 -6.45 -2.38
N PRO A 78 -8.41 -5.82 -1.41
CA PRO A 78 -8.48 -4.39 -1.17
C PRO A 78 -8.22 -3.52 -2.41
N GLN A 79 -7.32 -3.96 -3.30
CA GLN A 79 -6.99 -3.21 -4.51
C GLN A 79 -8.08 -3.32 -5.57
N GLU A 80 -8.67 -4.51 -5.75
CA GLU A 80 -9.77 -4.71 -6.69
C GLU A 80 -11.06 -4.06 -6.18
N ARG A 81 -11.28 -4.07 -4.86
CA ARG A 81 -12.36 -3.35 -4.21
C ARG A 81 -12.24 -1.84 -4.43
N ALA A 82 -11.06 -1.27 -4.19
CA ALA A 82 -10.83 0.16 -4.42
C ALA A 82 -11.05 0.54 -5.89
N TRP A 83 -10.59 -0.31 -6.83
CA TRP A 83 -10.81 -0.09 -8.26
C TRP A 83 -12.30 -0.19 -8.63
N TYR A 84 -13.00 -1.20 -8.10
CA TYR A 84 -14.43 -1.36 -8.30
C TYR A 84 -15.21 -0.18 -7.74
N ASP A 85 -14.90 0.28 -6.54
CA ASP A 85 -15.56 1.43 -5.92
C ASP A 85 -15.34 2.71 -6.75
N ALA A 86 -14.15 2.89 -7.33
CA ALA A 86 -13.83 4.03 -8.20
C ALA A 86 -14.57 3.99 -9.55
N HIS A 87 -14.76 2.80 -10.14
CA HIS A 87 -15.36 2.64 -11.46
C HIS A 87 -16.81 2.12 -11.44
N ARG A 88 -17.38 1.91 -10.24
CA ARG A 88 -18.69 1.32 -10.00
C ARG A 88 -19.76 2.00 -10.84
N ASP A 89 -19.83 3.32 -10.79
CA ASP A 89 -20.88 4.08 -11.48
C ASP A 89 -20.77 3.92 -13.01
N SER A 90 -19.56 3.74 -13.55
CA SER A 90 -19.35 3.46 -14.97
C SER A 90 -19.76 2.02 -15.33
N ILE A 91 -19.49 1.06 -14.43
CA ILE A 91 -19.82 -0.36 -14.65
C ILE A 91 -21.34 -0.58 -14.57
N LEU A 92 -22.01 0.03 -13.59
CA LEU A 92 -23.44 -0.14 -13.32
C LEU A 92 -24.34 0.63 -14.28
N ARG A 93 -23.92 1.83 -14.72
CA ARG A 93 -24.67 2.58 -15.73
C ARG A 93 -24.75 1.85 -17.07
N GLY A 94 -23.94 0.80 -17.26
CA GLY A 94 -24.02 -0.03 -18.44
C GLY A 94 -23.90 0.84 -19.68
N ASN A 95 -22.81 1.59 -19.83
CA ASN A 95 -22.48 2.24 -21.10
C ASN A 95 -22.09 1.20 -22.19
N ASP A 96 -22.71 0.01 -22.14
CA ASP A 96 -22.79 -1.01 -23.18
C ASP A 96 -23.99 -0.77 -24.11
N GLY A 97 -24.59 0.43 -24.10
CA GLY A 97 -25.20 0.92 -25.33
C GLY A 97 -24.16 0.75 -26.45
N PRO A 98 -24.57 0.42 -27.69
CA PRO A 98 -23.61 0.34 -28.79
C PRO A 98 -22.74 1.56 -28.64
N ALA A 99 -21.42 1.35 -28.48
CA ALA A 99 -20.51 2.47 -28.48
C ALA A 99 -21.00 3.35 -29.62
N GLU A 100 -21.36 4.61 -29.36
CA GLU A 100 -21.33 5.54 -30.47
C GLU A 100 -19.91 5.34 -30.96
N ASP A 101 -19.79 4.60 -32.06
CA ASP A 101 -18.51 4.15 -32.56
C ASP A 101 -17.87 5.46 -32.99
N ASP A 102 -17.17 6.08 -32.03
CA ASP A 102 -16.44 7.31 -32.20
C ASP A 102 -15.30 6.90 -33.12
N PHE A 103 -15.60 6.87 -34.41
CA PHE A 103 -14.65 6.62 -35.46
C PHE A 103 -13.83 7.89 -35.59
N GLN A 104 -12.58 7.85 -35.15
CA GLN A 104 -11.64 8.89 -35.50
C GLN A 104 -10.79 8.40 -36.65
N HIS A 105 -10.91 9.09 -37.78
CA HIS A 105 -10.20 8.78 -39.02
C HIS A 105 -10.37 7.32 -39.48
N ASN A 106 -11.61 6.81 -39.48
CA ASN A 106 -11.99 5.46 -39.91
C ASN A 106 -11.47 4.31 -39.02
N VAL A 107 -10.99 4.61 -37.81
CA VAL A 107 -10.64 3.61 -36.80
C VAL A 107 -11.58 3.77 -35.61
N GLN A 108 -12.18 2.67 -35.17
CA GLN A 108 -13.04 2.64 -33.99
C GLN A 108 -12.19 3.03 -32.77
N ILE A 109 -12.55 4.10 -32.04
CA ILE A 109 -11.84 4.48 -30.82
C ILE A 109 -12.31 3.59 -29.68
N THR A 110 -11.38 2.86 -29.06
CA THR A 110 -11.63 2.24 -27.77
C THR A 110 -11.75 3.32 -26.69
N SER A 111 -12.92 3.44 -26.08
CA SER A 111 -13.16 4.36 -24.95
C SER A 111 -12.61 3.79 -23.63
N ALA A 112 -12.29 4.66 -22.67
CA ALA A 112 -11.88 4.23 -21.33
C ALA A 112 -12.97 3.37 -20.65
N GLY A 113 -14.24 3.69 -20.87
CA GLY A 113 -15.38 2.91 -20.38
C GLY A 113 -15.46 1.51 -20.97
N HIS A 114 -15.11 1.34 -22.25
CA HIS A 114 -15.06 0.01 -22.89
C HIS A 114 -13.98 -0.87 -22.24
N ILE A 115 -12.79 -0.31 -21.97
CA ILE A 115 -11.68 -1.03 -21.30
C ILE A 115 -12.09 -1.49 -19.89
N VAL A 116 -12.72 -0.59 -19.13
CA VAL A 116 -13.23 -0.88 -17.78
C VAL A 116 -14.37 -1.92 -17.83
N GLY A 117 -15.24 -1.84 -18.83
CA GLY A 117 -16.32 -2.82 -19.04
C GLY A 117 -15.78 -4.21 -19.39
N LEU A 118 -14.72 -4.30 -20.20
CA LEU A 118 -14.04 -5.55 -20.53
C LEU A 118 -13.48 -6.22 -19.27
N MET A 119 -12.93 -5.44 -18.35
CA MET A 119 -12.42 -5.93 -17.06
C MET A 119 -13.46 -6.74 -16.28
N GLY A 120 -14.69 -6.22 -16.19
CA GLY A 120 -15.79 -6.89 -15.48
C GLY A 120 -16.29 -8.17 -16.16
N LYS A 121 -15.96 -8.38 -17.45
CA LYS A 121 -16.33 -9.59 -18.20
C LYS A 121 -15.35 -10.75 -17.94
N PHE A 122 -14.12 -10.46 -17.51
CA PHE A 122 -13.12 -11.46 -17.15
C PHE A 122 -13.39 -12.04 -15.75
N ASN A 123 -14.31 -12.99 -15.67
CA ASN A 123 -14.52 -13.80 -14.46
C ASN A 123 -13.77 -15.14 -14.56
N ARG A 124 -13.68 -15.90 -13.44
CA ARG A 124 -13.05 -17.24 -13.40
C ARG A 124 -13.65 -18.26 -14.38
N SER A 125 -14.84 -18.00 -14.94
CA SER A 125 -15.47 -18.87 -15.93
C SER A 125 -14.89 -18.72 -17.35
N VAL A 126 -14.06 -17.71 -17.61
CA VAL A 126 -13.43 -17.54 -18.93
C VAL A 126 -12.30 -18.57 -19.09
N PRO A 127 -12.30 -19.39 -20.16
CA PRO A 127 -11.26 -20.36 -20.38
C PRO A 127 -9.92 -19.67 -20.71
N MET A 128 -8.84 -20.19 -20.13
CA MET A 128 -7.47 -19.68 -20.31
C MET A 128 -6.86 -20.18 -21.63
N THR A 129 -7.56 -19.95 -22.73
CA THR A 129 -7.23 -20.47 -24.06
C THR A 129 -7.01 -19.33 -25.05
N ASP A 130 -6.35 -19.64 -26.17
CA ASP A 130 -6.14 -18.74 -27.32
C ASP A 130 -7.36 -18.65 -28.25
N ALA A 131 -8.50 -19.25 -27.86
CA ALA A 131 -9.74 -19.10 -28.60
C ALA A 131 -10.16 -17.61 -28.62
N PRO A 132 -10.92 -17.15 -29.63
CA PRO A 132 -11.40 -15.75 -29.68
C PRO A 132 -12.27 -15.37 -28.47
N ASN A 133 -12.87 -16.36 -27.81
CA ASN A 133 -13.69 -16.19 -26.60
C ASN A 133 -12.90 -16.49 -25.31
N GLY A 134 -11.64 -16.89 -25.47
CA GLY A 134 -10.72 -17.22 -24.39
C GLY A 134 -9.96 -15.99 -23.91
N PHE A 135 -9.34 -16.12 -22.74
CA PHE A 135 -8.63 -15.03 -22.09
C PHE A 135 -7.57 -14.39 -23.00
N TYR A 136 -6.74 -15.20 -23.67
CA TYR A 136 -5.65 -14.69 -24.49
C TYR A 136 -6.12 -14.12 -25.82
N GLY A 137 -7.12 -14.72 -26.46
CA GLY A 137 -7.70 -14.21 -27.71
C GLY A 137 -8.34 -12.83 -27.55
N ILE A 138 -9.19 -12.67 -26.52
CA ILE A 138 -9.83 -11.37 -26.24
C ILE A 138 -8.78 -10.30 -25.96
N LEU A 139 -7.75 -10.61 -25.16
CA LEU A 139 -6.71 -9.66 -24.83
C LEU A 139 -5.83 -9.33 -26.05
N GLN A 140 -5.50 -10.31 -26.87
CA GLN A 140 -4.74 -10.11 -28.09
C GLN A 140 -5.48 -9.17 -29.05
N ASP A 141 -6.79 -9.37 -29.22
CA ASP A 141 -7.62 -8.51 -30.07
C ASP A 141 -7.69 -7.07 -29.52
N VAL A 142 -7.89 -6.91 -28.21
CA VAL A 142 -7.94 -5.59 -27.55
C VAL A 142 -6.61 -4.85 -27.67
N PHE A 143 -5.49 -5.51 -27.35
CA PHE A 143 -4.16 -4.88 -27.44
C PHE A 143 -3.76 -4.61 -28.89
N ALA A 144 -4.14 -5.48 -29.83
CA ALA A 144 -3.92 -5.25 -31.26
C ALA A 144 -4.75 -4.07 -31.78
N GLN A 145 -5.98 -3.92 -31.31
CA GLN A 145 -6.83 -2.77 -31.62
C GLN A 145 -6.23 -1.48 -31.04
N LEU A 146 -5.82 -1.49 -29.77
CA LEU A 146 -5.16 -0.34 -29.14
C LEU A 146 -3.87 0.06 -29.87
N ALA A 147 -3.04 -0.90 -30.27
CA ALA A 147 -1.82 -0.63 -31.04
C ALA A 147 -2.16 0.01 -32.41
N LYS A 148 -3.15 -0.51 -33.13
CA LYS A 148 -3.62 0.07 -34.40
C LYS A 148 -4.16 1.49 -34.23
N GLU A 149 -4.90 1.75 -33.16
CA GLU A 149 -5.43 3.07 -32.85
C GLU A 149 -4.32 4.09 -32.58
N GLU A 150 -3.27 3.70 -31.85
CA GLU A 150 -2.11 4.56 -31.57
C GLU A 150 -1.24 4.77 -32.81
N ASP A 151 -1.02 3.74 -33.63
CA ASP A 151 -0.32 3.86 -34.92
C ASP A 151 -1.05 4.81 -35.87
N ALA A 152 -2.38 4.69 -35.95
CA ALA A 152 -3.21 5.61 -36.73
C ALA A 152 -3.09 7.05 -36.20
N ALA A 153 -3.17 7.25 -34.88
CA ALA A 153 -3.00 8.57 -34.27
C ALA A 153 -1.62 9.17 -34.59
N CYS A 154 -0.54 8.39 -34.49
CA CYS A 154 0.80 8.84 -34.83
C CYS A 154 0.92 9.21 -36.32
N HIS A 155 0.33 8.41 -37.22
CA HIS A 155 0.33 8.69 -38.65
C HIS A 155 -0.37 10.02 -38.98
N TRP A 156 -1.52 10.28 -38.37
CA TRP A 156 -2.28 11.52 -38.59
C TRP A 156 -1.62 12.75 -37.99
N GLU A 157 -1.00 12.63 -36.80
CA GLU A 157 -0.27 13.74 -36.17
C GLU A 157 1.14 13.95 -36.74
N GLY A 158 1.64 13.02 -37.56
CA GLY A 158 3.00 13.06 -38.10
C GLY A 158 4.08 12.79 -37.06
N LEU A 159 3.74 12.04 -36.00
CA LEU A 159 4.67 11.62 -34.94
C LEU A 159 5.41 10.33 -35.33
N GLU A 160 6.56 10.09 -34.69
CA GLU A 160 7.30 8.82 -34.87
C GLU A 160 6.44 7.62 -34.44
N PRO A 161 6.32 6.57 -35.28
CA PRO A 161 5.56 5.38 -34.92
C PRO A 161 6.12 4.70 -33.67
N VAL A 162 5.25 4.47 -32.68
CA VAL A 162 5.62 3.73 -31.46
C VAL A 162 5.22 2.27 -31.65
N HIS A 163 6.20 1.38 -31.78
CA HIS A 163 5.91 -0.04 -31.92
C HIS A 163 5.49 -0.66 -30.58
N TYR A 164 4.25 -1.14 -30.51
CA TYR A 164 3.73 -1.89 -29.37
C TYR A 164 3.84 -3.41 -29.63
N PRO A 165 4.54 -4.17 -28.78
CA PRO A 165 4.58 -5.63 -28.90
C PRO A 165 3.21 -6.25 -28.65
N GLY A 166 2.91 -7.34 -29.36
CA GLY A 166 1.71 -8.13 -29.17
C GLY A 166 1.72 -8.96 -27.88
N PHE A 167 0.54 -9.38 -27.43
CA PHE A 167 0.37 -10.08 -26.15
C PHE A 167 0.93 -11.53 -26.15
N GLY A 168 0.87 -12.22 -27.29
CA GLY A 168 1.36 -13.60 -27.43
C GLY A 168 0.29 -14.68 -27.16
N SER A 169 0.71 -15.94 -27.24
CA SER A 169 -0.07 -17.19 -27.15
C SER A 169 0.34 -18.06 -25.96
N VAL A 170 -0.48 -19.04 -25.52
CA VAL A 170 -0.28 -19.84 -24.29
C VAL A 170 1.14 -20.36 -24.08
N GLU A 171 1.85 -20.63 -25.15
CA GLU A 171 3.15 -21.31 -25.17
C GLU A 171 4.36 -20.36 -25.18
N ASP A 172 4.14 -19.04 -25.24
CA ASP A 172 5.23 -18.07 -25.40
C ASP A 172 6.09 -17.91 -24.15
N ASP A 173 7.41 -17.74 -24.37
CA ASP A 173 8.39 -17.61 -23.30
C ASP A 173 8.32 -16.26 -22.56
N TYR A 174 8.61 -16.32 -21.26
CA TYR A 174 8.55 -15.15 -20.38
C TYR A 174 9.59 -14.08 -20.76
N ALA A 175 10.82 -14.47 -21.11
CA ALA A 175 11.91 -13.52 -21.30
C ALA A 175 11.78 -12.76 -22.63
N ASP A 176 11.32 -13.45 -23.67
CA ASP A 176 11.34 -12.95 -25.04
C ASP A 176 10.06 -12.19 -25.43
N VAL A 177 8.89 -12.65 -24.97
CA VAL A 177 7.60 -12.08 -25.40
C VAL A 177 6.90 -11.37 -24.25
N VAL A 178 6.70 -12.08 -23.14
CA VAL A 178 5.86 -11.62 -22.02
C VAL A 178 6.50 -10.42 -21.29
N LYS A 179 7.80 -10.48 -21.03
CA LYS A 179 8.51 -9.40 -20.31
C LYS A 179 8.59 -8.10 -21.13
N PRO A 180 9.03 -8.09 -22.41
CA PRO A 180 8.99 -6.88 -23.22
C PRO A 180 7.59 -6.30 -23.34
N PHE A 181 6.57 -7.16 -23.51
CA PHE A 181 5.17 -6.74 -23.53
C PHE A 181 4.79 -5.97 -22.26
N TYR A 182 4.95 -6.55 -21.08
CA TYR A 182 4.54 -5.86 -19.86
C TYR A 182 5.37 -4.59 -19.60
N VAL A 183 6.66 -4.55 -19.98
CA VAL A 183 7.48 -3.36 -19.82
C VAL A 183 6.99 -2.19 -20.68
N THR A 184 6.59 -2.44 -21.93
CA THR A 184 6.05 -1.40 -22.81
C THR A 184 4.66 -0.96 -22.36
N TRP A 185 3.78 -1.90 -22.04
CA TRP A 185 2.37 -1.63 -21.74
C TRP A 185 2.13 -1.07 -20.33
N ILE A 186 2.98 -1.37 -19.34
CA ILE A 186 2.92 -0.69 -18.02
C ILE A 186 3.25 0.80 -18.14
N ASN A 187 4.17 1.15 -19.04
CA ASN A 187 4.58 2.53 -19.29
C ASN A 187 3.78 3.19 -20.42
N PHE A 188 2.63 2.63 -20.78
CA PHE A 188 1.81 3.12 -21.87
C PHE A 188 1.41 4.59 -21.66
N THR A 189 1.51 5.36 -22.73
CA THR A 189 1.02 6.74 -22.83
C THR A 189 0.43 6.94 -24.22
N THR A 190 -0.86 7.24 -24.28
CA THR A 190 -1.52 7.53 -25.55
C THR A 190 -0.96 8.77 -26.24
N LYS A 191 -0.91 8.71 -27.57
CA LYS A 191 -0.60 9.82 -28.49
C LYS A 191 -1.85 10.42 -29.12
N LYS A 192 -3.04 9.97 -28.74
CA LYS A 192 -4.30 10.52 -29.25
C LYS A 192 -4.50 11.94 -28.74
N THR A 193 -5.06 12.80 -29.58
CA THR A 193 -5.31 14.21 -29.25
C THR A 193 -6.50 14.41 -28.29
N PHE A 194 -7.45 13.47 -28.21
CA PHE A 194 -8.71 13.61 -27.46
C PHE A 194 -9.56 14.85 -27.84
N SER A 195 -9.42 15.36 -29.06
CA SER A 195 -10.13 16.55 -29.53
C SER A 195 -11.66 16.43 -29.52
N TRP A 196 -12.20 15.20 -29.56
CA TRP A 196 -13.63 14.94 -29.44
C TRP A 196 -14.20 15.18 -28.03
N ARG A 197 -13.34 15.30 -27.00
CA ARG A 197 -13.76 15.66 -25.64
C ARG A 197 -13.90 17.17 -25.42
N ASP A 198 -13.63 17.99 -26.44
CA ASP A 198 -13.80 19.44 -26.37
C ASP A 198 -15.28 19.81 -26.25
N GLN A 199 -15.68 20.35 -25.10
CA GLN A 199 -17.06 20.79 -24.85
C GLN A 199 -17.38 22.13 -25.51
N TYR A 200 -16.38 23.00 -25.62
CA TYR A 200 -16.55 24.37 -26.09
C TYR A 200 -15.94 24.56 -27.48
N ARG A 201 -16.66 25.19 -28.40
CA ARG A 201 -16.08 25.60 -29.68
C ARG A 201 -15.39 26.95 -29.51
N ALA A 202 -14.07 27.00 -29.68
CA ALA A 202 -13.30 28.23 -29.52
C ALA A 202 -13.72 29.37 -30.48
N SER A 203 -14.39 29.03 -31.59
CA SER A 203 -14.97 29.97 -32.56
C SER A 203 -16.17 30.76 -32.01
N ASP A 204 -16.89 30.20 -31.04
CA ASP A 204 -18.17 30.74 -30.57
C ASP A 204 -17.98 31.77 -29.44
N ALA A 205 -16.73 32.01 -29.06
CA ALA A 205 -16.36 32.92 -27.99
C ALA A 205 -16.60 34.40 -28.38
N PRO A 206 -17.32 35.19 -27.56
CA PRO A 206 -17.60 36.59 -27.86
C PRO A 206 -16.36 37.49 -27.73
N ASP A 207 -15.43 37.14 -26.82
CA ASP A 207 -14.23 37.93 -26.53
C ASP A 207 -12.97 37.06 -26.52
N ARG A 208 -11.80 37.67 -26.80
CA ARG A 208 -10.48 37.00 -26.71
C ARG A 208 -10.23 36.38 -25.33
N ARG A 209 -10.71 37.02 -24.26
CA ARG A 209 -10.57 36.51 -22.88
C ARG A 209 -11.39 35.23 -22.69
N THR A 210 -12.63 35.23 -23.17
CA THR A 210 -13.54 34.08 -23.11
C THR A 210 -12.99 32.93 -23.94
N ARG A 211 -12.46 33.22 -25.13
CA ARG A 211 -11.80 32.21 -25.99
C ARG A 211 -10.65 31.50 -25.28
N ARG A 212 -9.77 32.24 -24.59
CA ARG A 212 -8.68 31.65 -23.81
C ARG A 212 -9.17 30.79 -22.65
N LEU A 213 -10.27 31.19 -22.01
CA LEU A 213 -10.85 30.42 -20.92
C LEU A 213 -11.50 29.13 -21.46
N MET A 214 -12.20 29.20 -22.60
CA MET A 214 -12.76 28.04 -23.30
C MET A 214 -11.68 27.08 -23.79
N GLU A 215 -10.61 27.58 -24.41
CA GLU A 215 -9.46 26.78 -24.85
C GLU A 215 -8.76 26.08 -23.65
N LYS A 216 -8.63 26.78 -22.52
CA LYS A 216 -8.08 26.21 -21.27
C LYS A 216 -8.98 25.14 -20.68
N GLU A 217 -10.29 25.34 -20.70
CA GLU A 217 -11.28 24.37 -20.20
C GLU A 217 -11.31 23.12 -21.09
N ASN A 218 -11.27 23.28 -22.42
CA ASN A 218 -11.11 22.18 -23.35
C ASN A 218 -9.81 21.42 -23.12
N GLN A 219 -8.70 22.13 -22.92
CA GLN A 219 -7.43 21.49 -22.59
C GLN A 219 -7.56 20.66 -21.30
N ARG A 220 -8.25 21.16 -20.28
CA ARG A 220 -8.54 20.38 -19.06
C ARG A 220 -9.33 19.10 -19.36
N HIS A 221 -10.35 19.17 -20.21
CA HIS A 221 -11.14 18.00 -20.60
C HIS A 221 -10.33 16.97 -21.42
N ARG A 222 -9.45 17.44 -22.30
CA ARG A 222 -8.52 16.56 -23.03
C ARG A 222 -7.53 15.89 -22.08
N ASP A 223 -6.90 16.66 -21.19
CA ASP A 223 -5.94 16.16 -20.21
C ASP A 223 -6.60 15.17 -19.22
N GLU A 224 -7.86 15.41 -18.85
CA GLU A 224 -8.67 14.47 -18.07
C GLU A 224 -8.96 13.19 -18.86
N GLY A 225 -9.44 13.29 -20.10
CA GLY A 225 -9.68 12.11 -20.94
C GLY A 225 -8.42 11.29 -21.22
N ILE A 226 -7.28 11.94 -21.44
CA ILE A 226 -5.97 11.28 -21.60
C ILE A 226 -5.57 10.55 -20.33
N ARG A 227 -5.74 11.18 -19.16
CA ARG A 227 -5.44 10.54 -17.87
C ARG A 227 -6.34 9.34 -17.62
N GLU A 228 -7.65 9.49 -17.78
CA GLU A 228 -8.63 8.41 -17.64
C GLU A 228 -8.30 7.22 -18.56
N PHE A 229 -7.97 7.48 -19.82
CA PHE A 229 -7.63 6.43 -20.78
C PHE A 229 -6.32 5.72 -20.43
N ASN A 230 -5.27 6.49 -20.10
CA ASN A 230 -3.99 5.91 -19.69
C ASN A 230 -4.13 5.08 -18.42
N ASP A 231 -4.90 5.56 -17.43
CA ASP A 231 -5.15 4.85 -16.19
C ASP A 231 -6.00 3.59 -16.43
N ALA A 232 -6.98 3.65 -17.33
CA ALA A 232 -7.76 2.48 -17.75
C ALA A 232 -6.87 1.41 -18.40
N VAL A 233 -6.02 1.76 -19.37
CA VAL A 233 -5.08 0.83 -20.03
C VAL A 233 -4.09 0.25 -19.03
N ARG A 234 -3.50 1.08 -18.16
CA ARG A 234 -2.57 0.59 -17.13
C ARG A 234 -3.24 -0.32 -16.11
N SER A 235 -4.50 -0.02 -15.75
CA SER A 235 -5.29 -0.89 -14.89
C SER A 235 -5.60 -2.23 -15.56
N LEU A 236 -5.86 -2.22 -16.88
CA LEU A 236 -6.02 -3.43 -17.68
C LEU A 236 -4.76 -4.29 -17.63
N VAL A 237 -3.60 -3.69 -17.91
CA VAL A 237 -2.31 -4.38 -17.88
C VAL A 237 -2.01 -4.94 -16.49
N ALA A 238 -2.30 -4.17 -15.42
CA ALA A 238 -2.10 -4.62 -14.05
C ALA A 238 -2.97 -5.81 -13.67
N PHE A 239 -4.23 -5.84 -14.14
CA PHE A 239 -5.13 -6.98 -13.95
C PHE A 239 -4.65 -8.21 -14.71
N VAL A 240 -4.33 -8.05 -16.00
CA VAL A 240 -3.85 -9.16 -16.84
C VAL A 240 -2.60 -9.78 -16.21
N ARG A 241 -1.67 -8.95 -15.74
CA ARG A 241 -0.44 -9.37 -15.06
C ARG A 241 -0.68 -10.22 -13.80
N ARG A 242 -1.79 -10.03 -13.08
CA ARG A 242 -2.13 -10.83 -11.89
C ARG A 242 -2.75 -12.17 -12.25
N ARG A 243 -3.44 -12.22 -13.39
CA ARG A 243 -4.22 -13.39 -13.82
C ARG A 243 -3.44 -14.30 -14.74
N ASP A 244 -2.45 -13.75 -15.44
CA ASP A 244 -1.57 -14.45 -16.36
C ASP A 244 -0.63 -15.42 -15.62
N PRO A 245 -0.78 -16.74 -15.80
CA PRO A 245 0.09 -17.74 -15.20
C PRO A 245 1.54 -17.67 -15.72
N ARG A 246 1.76 -17.10 -16.91
CA ARG A 246 3.10 -16.97 -17.51
C ARG A 246 3.88 -15.82 -16.90
N TYR A 247 3.19 -14.86 -16.28
CA TYR A 247 3.85 -13.75 -15.62
C TYR A 247 4.52 -14.24 -14.33
N ILE A 248 5.84 -14.41 -14.39
CA ILE A 248 6.65 -14.70 -13.21
C ILE A 248 6.92 -13.35 -12.54
N PRO A 249 6.29 -13.03 -11.38
CA PRO A 249 6.59 -11.80 -10.68
C PRO A 249 8.09 -11.77 -10.42
N ASN A 250 8.75 -10.69 -10.84
CA ASN A 250 10.19 -10.52 -10.73
C ASN A 250 10.64 -10.97 -9.35
N SER A 251 11.29 -12.15 -9.30
CA SER A 251 11.62 -12.92 -8.10
C SER A 251 12.79 -12.30 -7.35
N GLN A 252 12.89 -10.97 -7.34
CA GLN A 252 13.57 -10.31 -6.25
C GLN A 252 12.70 -10.51 -5.03
N THR A 253 12.99 -11.61 -4.33
CA THR A 253 12.47 -11.86 -3.00
C THR A 253 12.68 -10.59 -2.17
N GLU A 254 11.84 -10.33 -1.18
CA GLU A 254 12.06 -9.19 -0.28
C GLU A 254 13.48 -9.19 0.31
N ALA A 255 14.08 -10.37 0.44
CA ALA A 255 15.49 -10.56 0.80
C ALA A 255 16.46 -9.96 -0.22
N ASP A 256 16.26 -10.17 -1.52
CA ASP A 256 17.11 -9.57 -2.57
C ASP A 256 16.96 -8.04 -2.60
N ARG A 257 15.74 -7.53 -2.42
CA ARG A 257 15.51 -6.08 -2.30
C ARG A 257 16.21 -5.50 -1.08
N GLN A 258 16.11 -6.15 0.07
CA GLN A 258 16.81 -5.75 1.30
C GLN A 258 18.34 -5.84 1.16
N LYS A 259 18.84 -6.82 0.41
CA LYS A 259 20.26 -6.96 0.10
C LYS A 259 20.74 -5.80 -0.77
N ILE A 260 20.02 -5.48 -1.85
CA ILE A 260 20.33 -4.32 -2.71
C ILE A 260 20.34 -3.02 -1.88
N LEU A 261 19.38 -2.84 -0.97
CA LEU A 261 19.34 -1.68 -0.08
C LEU A 261 20.52 -1.64 0.90
N ARG A 262 20.90 -2.77 1.52
CA ARG A 262 22.10 -2.85 2.38
C ARG A 262 23.38 -2.57 1.59
N ASP A 263 23.50 -3.13 0.39
CA ASP A 263 24.68 -2.95 -0.46
C ASP A 263 24.80 -1.50 -0.93
N ALA A 264 23.67 -0.84 -1.27
CA ALA A 264 23.65 0.58 -1.56
C ALA A 264 24.05 1.45 -0.34
N ALA A 265 23.54 1.13 0.84
CA ALA A 265 23.87 1.85 2.08
C ALA A 265 25.35 1.69 2.47
N THR A 266 25.89 0.48 2.35
CA THR A 266 27.31 0.22 2.60
C THR A 266 28.21 0.92 1.58
N ALA A 267 27.83 0.91 0.29
CA ALA A 267 28.55 1.64 -0.74
C ALA A 267 28.52 3.16 -0.50
N GLN A 268 27.38 3.72 -0.07
CA GLN A 268 27.27 5.15 0.26
C GLN A 268 28.10 5.51 1.52
N ALA A 269 28.09 4.64 2.53
CA ALA A 269 28.95 4.79 3.72
C ALA A 269 30.45 4.72 3.34
N ALA A 270 30.84 3.83 2.42
CA ALA A 270 32.21 3.75 1.93
C ALA A 270 32.62 5.02 1.16
N ARG A 271 31.75 5.52 0.27
CA ARG A 271 31.98 6.77 -0.47
C ARG A 271 32.11 7.97 0.46
N SER A 272 31.26 8.09 1.47
CA SER A 272 31.36 9.19 2.45
C SER A 272 32.61 9.11 3.32
N ARG A 273 33.01 7.91 3.79
CA ARG A 273 34.29 7.71 4.50
C ARG A 273 35.49 8.06 3.64
N ALA A 274 35.51 7.64 2.37
CA ALA A 274 36.57 7.98 1.43
C ALA A 274 36.63 9.50 1.17
N ALA A 275 35.48 10.17 1.01
CA ALA A 275 35.42 11.62 0.86
C ALA A 275 35.92 12.35 2.12
N ASN A 276 35.55 11.89 3.32
CA ASN A 276 36.04 12.47 4.58
C ASN A 276 37.54 12.25 4.75
N LYS A 277 38.06 11.06 4.40
CA LYS A 277 39.49 10.77 4.42
C LYS A 277 40.26 11.66 3.43
N ALA A 278 39.73 11.89 2.23
CA ALA A 278 40.32 12.80 1.26
C ALA A 278 40.33 14.25 1.78
N LYS A 279 39.21 14.70 2.38
CA LYS A 279 39.14 16.02 3.02
C LYS A 279 40.15 16.18 4.15
N LEU A 280 40.30 15.17 5.01
CA LEU A 280 41.31 15.15 6.07
C LEU A 280 42.73 15.21 5.49
N HIS A 281 43.02 14.47 4.43
CA HIS A 281 44.33 14.49 3.78
C HIS A 281 44.65 15.86 3.14
N THR A 282 43.65 16.57 2.63
CA THR A 282 43.83 17.94 2.14
C THR A 282 43.83 19.00 3.25
N HIS A 283 43.38 18.65 4.46
CA HIS A 283 43.28 19.60 5.55
C HIS A 283 44.65 19.76 6.21
N VAL A 284 45.34 20.84 5.86
CA VAL A 284 46.62 21.21 6.47
C VAL A 284 46.35 21.69 7.89
N VAL A 285 46.73 20.87 8.88
CA VAL A 285 46.70 21.24 10.29
C VAL A 285 47.66 22.41 10.52
N GLN A 286 47.18 23.46 11.18
CA GLN A 286 47.95 24.67 11.48
C GLN A 286 49.19 24.34 12.35
N ASP A 287 50.32 24.99 12.10
CA ASP A 287 51.63 24.58 12.64
C ASP A 287 51.72 24.62 14.17
N TRP A 288 50.95 25.48 14.85
CA TRP A 288 50.89 25.54 16.31
C TRP A 288 50.15 24.35 16.95
N ALA A 289 49.42 23.57 16.15
CA ALA A 289 48.69 22.37 16.58
C ALA A 289 49.45 21.07 16.24
N LYS A 290 50.63 21.17 15.59
CA LYS A 290 51.53 20.03 15.38
C LYS A 290 52.39 19.85 16.63
N SER A 291 52.25 18.73 17.33
CA SER A 291 53.20 18.35 18.38
C SER A 291 54.58 18.14 17.74
N GLN A 292 55.62 18.79 18.28
CA GLN A 292 57.00 18.60 17.81
C GLN A 292 57.37 17.11 17.82
N GLU A 293 57.78 16.59 16.66
CA GLU A 293 58.12 15.17 16.51
C GLU A 293 59.34 14.80 17.36
N PRO A 294 59.32 13.66 18.06
CA PRO A 294 60.49 13.15 18.74
C PRO A 294 61.44 12.50 17.72
N ILE A 295 62.71 12.89 17.80
CA ILE A 295 63.84 12.45 16.97
C ILE A 295 64.13 10.93 17.11
N ASP A 296 64.54 10.35 15.97
CA ASP A 296 64.74 8.95 15.62
C ASP A 296 65.65 8.06 16.51
N SER A 297 65.38 6.75 16.36
CA SER A 297 66.31 5.59 16.41
C SER A 297 66.53 4.87 17.75
N ILE A 298 65.85 3.73 17.94
CA ILE A 298 66.41 2.35 18.06
C ILE A 298 65.38 1.41 18.71
N SER A 299 65.16 0.27 18.04
CA SER A 299 64.47 -0.94 18.48
C SER A 299 62.95 -0.87 18.62
N GLU A 300 62.25 -1.75 17.91
CA GLU A 300 60.98 -2.29 18.41
C GLU A 300 61.23 -2.87 19.81
N PRO A 301 60.45 -2.42 20.80
CA PRO A 301 59.76 -3.41 21.61
C PRO A 301 58.26 -3.17 21.57
N GLU A 302 57.57 -4.28 21.73
CA GLU A 302 56.16 -4.40 22.03
C GLU A 302 55.72 -3.47 23.16
N ALA A 303 54.48 -2.99 23.04
CA ALA A 303 53.56 -2.68 24.14
C ALA A 303 53.92 -1.54 25.14
N SER A 304 52.85 -0.98 25.69
CA SER A 304 52.80 -0.09 26.86
C SER A 304 53.06 1.41 26.62
N GLU A 305 51.98 2.13 26.32
CA GLU A 305 51.63 3.30 27.13
C GLU A 305 50.20 3.06 27.66
N GLU A 306 50.11 2.17 28.66
CA GLU A 306 48.93 2.12 29.52
C GLU A 306 48.90 3.44 30.30
N SER A 307 48.08 4.38 29.84
CA SER A 307 47.47 5.33 30.77
C SER A 307 46.88 4.51 31.92
N GLU A 308 47.29 4.77 33.16
CA GLU A 308 46.71 4.18 34.37
C GLU A 308 45.20 4.46 34.38
N ILE A 309 44.43 3.57 33.75
CA ILE A 309 42.97 3.57 33.82
C ILE A 309 42.67 2.90 35.15
N GLU A 310 42.25 3.66 36.16
CA GLU A 310 41.74 3.13 37.42
C GLU A 310 40.60 2.14 37.11
N GLN A 311 40.93 0.86 37.13
CA GLN A 311 40.01 -0.23 36.88
C GLN A 311 39.21 -0.49 38.16
N ILE A 312 37.93 -0.13 38.16
CA ILE A 312 37.05 -0.28 39.32
C ILE A 312 36.46 -1.70 39.28
N GLU A 313 36.80 -2.54 40.26
CA GLU A 313 36.27 -3.89 40.36
C GLU A 313 35.10 -4.00 41.33
N CYS A 314 34.05 -4.71 40.92
CA CYS A 314 32.96 -5.12 41.78
C CYS A 314 33.27 -6.47 42.45
N VAL A 315 33.57 -6.47 43.76
CA VAL A 315 33.92 -7.67 44.53
C VAL A 315 32.82 -8.75 44.51
N VAL A 316 31.56 -8.33 44.45
CA VAL A 316 30.41 -9.26 44.50
C VAL A 316 30.18 -9.97 43.16
N CYS A 317 30.49 -9.29 42.05
CA CYS A 317 30.26 -9.82 40.71
C CYS A 317 31.55 -10.19 39.97
N GLN A 318 32.72 -9.88 40.53
CA GLN A 318 34.06 -10.05 39.96
C GLN A 318 34.15 -9.45 38.54
N LYS A 319 33.59 -8.24 38.38
CA LYS A 319 33.58 -7.52 37.10
C LYS A 319 34.36 -6.22 37.22
N ILE A 320 35.21 -5.98 36.23
CA ILE A 320 36.07 -4.81 36.13
C ILE A 320 35.42 -3.79 35.20
N PHE A 321 35.36 -2.54 35.65
CA PHE A 321 34.76 -1.42 34.93
C PHE A 321 35.80 -0.32 34.69
N LYS A 322 35.76 0.27 33.49
CA LYS A 322 36.70 1.30 33.06
C LYS A 322 36.24 2.73 33.40
N SER A 323 35.06 2.86 34.02
CA SER A 323 34.47 4.16 34.37
C SER A 323 33.54 4.03 35.57
N GLU A 324 33.60 5.00 36.47
CA GLU A 324 32.76 5.08 37.66
C GLU A 324 31.25 5.10 37.33
N ASN A 325 30.86 5.73 36.22
CA ASN A 325 29.47 5.78 35.79
C ASN A 325 28.93 4.39 35.37
N GLN A 326 29.78 3.56 34.77
CA GLN A 326 29.42 2.19 34.42
C GLN A 326 29.29 1.31 35.66
N TYR A 327 30.17 1.53 36.64
CA TYR A 327 30.12 0.85 37.93
C TYR A 327 28.83 1.20 38.70
N LYS A 328 28.47 2.49 38.79
CA LYS A 328 27.21 2.95 39.42
C LYS A 328 25.96 2.38 38.74
N ALA A 329 25.99 2.22 37.41
CA ALA A 329 24.90 1.56 36.69
C ALA A 329 24.85 0.05 36.98
N HIS A 330 26.01 -0.59 37.13
CA HIS A 330 26.12 -2.00 37.54
C HIS A 330 25.56 -2.23 38.94
N GLU A 331 25.85 -1.36 39.91
CA GLU A 331 25.32 -1.47 41.29
C GLU A 331 23.79 -1.46 41.34
N LYS A 332 23.16 -0.67 40.46
CA LYS A 332 21.69 -0.59 40.34
C LYS A 332 21.07 -1.76 39.54
N SER A 333 21.89 -2.63 38.95
CA SER A 333 21.40 -3.74 38.16
C SER A 333 20.76 -4.81 39.03
N LYS A 334 19.60 -5.32 38.61
CA LYS A 334 18.89 -6.44 39.27
C LYS A 334 19.79 -7.67 39.50
N LYS A 335 20.77 -7.90 38.61
CA LYS A 335 21.72 -9.01 38.75
C LYS A 335 22.72 -8.79 39.89
N HIS A 336 23.25 -7.57 40.02
CA HIS A 336 24.19 -7.22 41.09
C HIS A 336 23.50 -7.26 42.46
N ILE A 337 22.33 -6.64 42.58
CA ILE A 337 21.55 -6.61 43.82
C ILE A 337 21.23 -8.02 44.33
N LYS A 338 20.88 -8.96 43.44
CA LYS A 338 20.64 -10.36 43.80
C LYS A 338 21.92 -11.06 44.32
N ALA A 339 23.07 -10.80 43.68
CA ALA A 339 24.34 -11.37 44.12
C ALA A 339 24.76 -10.82 45.51
N VAL A 340 24.53 -9.53 45.77
CA VAL A 340 24.79 -8.91 47.08
C VAL A 340 23.94 -9.58 48.17
N GLN A 341 22.64 -9.76 47.92
CA GLN A 341 21.73 -10.40 48.87
C GLN A 341 22.11 -11.87 49.16
N GLN A 342 22.65 -12.58 48.17
CA GLN A 342 23.13 -13.93 48.38
C GLN A 342 24.38 -13.95 49.27
N LEU A 343 25.36 -13.09 48.98
CA LEU A 343 26.59 -12.99 49.75
C LEU A 343 26.31 -12.59 51.21
N GLN A 344 25.37 -11.65 51.45
CA GLN A 344 24.95 -11.28 52.80
C GLN A 344 24.34 -12.45 53.58
N ARG A 345 23.58 -13.34 52.93
CA ARG A 345 23.05 -14.54 53.58
C ARG A 345 24.13 -15.55 53.90
N GLU A 346 25.12 -15.70 53.03
CA GLU A 346 26.28 -16.58 53.27
C GLU A 346 27.11 -16.07 54.45
N ILE A 347 27.43 -14.77 54.48
CA ILE A 347 28.14 -14.14 55.61
C ILE A 347 27.36 -14.31 56.91
N LYS A 348 26.05 -14.08 56.91
CA LYS A 348 25.21 -14.27 58.11
C LYS A 348 25.20 -15.72 58.59
N ARG A 349 25.19 -16.67 57.65
CA ARG A 349 25.27 -18.11 57.98
C ARG A 349 26.64 -18.46 58.57
N ASP A 350 27.72 -17.90 58.04
CA ASP A 350 29.07 -18.16 58.52
C ASP A 350 29.34 -17.49 59.86
N ASN A 351 28.85 -16.27 60.10
CA ASN A 351 28.90 -15.62 61.42
C ASN A 351 28.16 -16.43 62.49
N ALA A 352 26.97 -16.95 62.16
CA ALA A 352 26.23 -17.84 63.06
C ALA A 352 26.97 -19.16 63.29
N ARG A 353 27.67 -19.69 62.27
CA ARG A 353 28.49 -20.90 62.40
C ARG A 353 29.72 -20.69 63.27
N LEU A 354 30.31 -19.50 63.22
CA LEU A 354 31.53 -19.13 63.94
C LEU A 354 31.26 -18.43 65.28
N ASN A 355 29.99 -18.26 65.67
CA ASN A 355 29.56 -17.51 66.86
C ASN A 355 30.16 -16.09 66.93
N LEU A 356 30.26 -15.43 65.78
CA LEU A 356 30.78 -14.06 65.67
C LEU A 356 29.67 -13.00 65.62
N ASP A 357 28.41 -13.41 65.81
CA ASP A 357 27.31 -12.46 65.87
C ASP A 357 27.44 -11.59 67.13
N PRO A 358 27.44 -10.24 66.99
CA PRO A 358 27.49 -9.36 68.14
C PRO A 358 26.24 -9.55 69.02
N PRO A 359 26.37 -9.53 70.36
CA PRO A 359 25.22 -9.66 71.24
C PRO A 359 24.25 -8.50 71.01
N ASP A 360 23.00 -8.87 70.74
CA ASP A 360 21.90 -8.02 70.34
C ASP A 360 21.49 -7.05 71.46
N GLU A 361 21.86 -5.78 71.33
CA GLU A 361 21.25 -4.68 72.11
C GLU A 361 20.27 -3.89 71.24
N THR A 362 18.99 -4.07 71.59
CA THR A 362 17.86 -3.11 71.52
C THR A 362 16.97 -2.99 70.27
N GLU A 363 15.72 -3.38 70.52
CA GLU A 363 14.42 -2.82 70.06
C GLU A 363 13.85 -3.22 68.67
N PRO A 364 12.62 -3.80 68.64
CA PRO A 364 11.88 -4.06 67.41
C PRO A 364 10.99 -2.85 67.03
N ILE A 365 11.16 -2.32 65.81
CA ILE A 365 10.13 -1.50 65.16
C ILE A 365 9.54 -2.30 64.00
N ALA A 366 8.21 -2.38 64.02
CA ALA A 366 7.33 -3.26 63.26
C ALA A 366 7.40 -3.13 61.71
N PRO A 367 6.86 -4.12 60.96
CA PRO A 367 7.11 -4.32 59.54
C PRO A 367 6.07 -3.60 58.66
N ALA A 368 6.51 -3.04 57.52
CA ALA A 368 5.62 -2.71 56.41
C ALA A 368 5.55 -3.92 55.47
N ALA A 369 4.53 -4.74 55.67
CA ALA A 369 4.11 -5.78 54.75
C ALA A 369 3.18 -5.21 53.65
N ASP A 370 3.17 -5.92 52.53
CA ASP A 370 2.20 -5.91 51.43
C ASP A 370 2.22 -4.75 50.43
N LEU A 371 2.81 -5.03 49.26
CA LEU A 371 2.16 -4.85 47.95
C LEU A 371 2.76 -5.85 46.95
N ASP A 372 2.43 -7.14 47.13
CA ASP A 372 2.68 -8.19 46.14
C ASP A 372 1.41 -9.05 46.02
N ALA A 373 0.32 -8.44 45.55
CA ALA A 373 -0.85 -9.15 45.02
C ALA A 373 -1.74 -8.14 44.30
N LEU A 374 -1.87 -8.31 42.97
CA LEU A 374 -3.12 -8.40 42.21
C LEU A 374 -2.85 -8.04 40.75
N ASP A 375 -2.68 -9.09 39.96
CA ASP A 375 -2.88 -9.11 38.50
C ASP A 375 -4.15 -9.95 38.20
N LEU A 376 -4.76 -9.66 37.05
CA LEU A 376 -5.80 -10.40 36.31
C LEU A 376 -7.29 -10.04 36.53
N SER A 377 -7.78 -9.22 35.58
CA SER A 377 -8.89 -9.52 34.64
C SER A 377 -10.05 -10.43 35.08
N SER A 378 -11.29 -9.91 35.03
CA SER A 378 -12.29 -10.25 33.99
C SER A 378 -13.58 -9.44 34.18
N ASP A 379 -14.16 -9.02 33.06
CA ASP A 379 -15.60 -8.85 32.75
C ASP A 379 -16.59 -8.45 33.86
N GLN A 380 -17.39 -7.39 33.61
CA GLN A 380 -18.84 -7.51 33.35
C GLN A 380 -19.58 -6.15 33.34
N GLU A 381 -20.19 -5.85 32.18
CA GLU A 381 -21.47 -5.16 31.91
C GLU A 381 -21.83 -3.75 32.44
N ARG A 382 -22.11 -2.89 31.44
CA ARG A 382 -23.32 -2.08 31.18
C ARG A 382 -23.76 -0.96 32.14
N SER A 383 -23.98 0.21 31.48
CA SER A 383 -25.06 1.22 31.70
C SER A 383 -25.06 1.93 33.07
N GLU A 384 -25.34 3.22 33.22
CA GLU A 384 -26.26 4.11 32.54
C GLU A 384 -26.03 5.54 33.07
N ALA A 385 -26.37 6.53 32.24
CA ALA A 385 -26.95 7.84 32.55
C ALA A 385 -26.46 8.74 33.71
N GLY A 386 -26.30 10.03 33.37
CA GLY A 386 -26.59 11.16 34.26
C GLY A 386 -25.44 12.15 34.38
N SER A 387 -25.40 13.23 33.59
CA SER A 387 -26.15 14.49 33.82
C SER A 387 -25.48 15.45 34.81
N ALA A 388 -25.42 16.71 34.39
CA ALA A 388 -25.17 17.96 35.14
C ALA A 388 -23.70 18.32 35.40
N ALA A 389 -23.09 19.24 34.65
CA ALA A 389 -23.37 20.69 34.55
C ALA A 389 -23.03 21.46 35.83
N ALA A 390 -21.93 22.23 35.78
CA ALA A 390 -21.73 23.56 36.36
C ALA A 390 -20.22 23.84 36.46
N THR A 391 -19.63 25.02 36.27
CA THR A 391 -19.99 26.33 35.71
C THR A 391 -18.64 27.08 35.71
N ARG A 392 -18.37 27.91 34.70
CA ARG A 392 -17.22 28.83 34.61
C ARG A 392 -17.15 29.80 35.82
N PRO A 393 -15.97 30.39 36.10
CA PRO A 393 -15.67 31.74 35.57
C PRO A 393 -14.22 31.82 35.03
N ALA A 394 -13.82 32.55 33.99
CA ALA A 394 -14.06 33.92 33.53
C ALA A 394 -13.45 35.02 34.43
N LEU A 395 -12.16 35.35 34.21
CA LEU A 395 -11.49 36.62 34.48
C LEU A 395 -10.42 36.80 33.37
N HIS A 396 -10.55 37.77 32.45
CA HIS A 396 -9.97 39.14 32.50
C HIS A 396 -8.46 39.14 32.79
N GLY A 397 -7.57 39.75 32.01
CA GLY A 397 -7.71 40.61 30.83
C GLY A 397 -6.32 41.02 30.29
N GLU A 398 -6.37 41.80 29.21
CA GLU A 398 -5.40 42.85 28.81
C GLU A 398 -4.01 42.37 28.34
N ALA A 399 -3.73 42.40 27.03
CA ALA A 399 -3.32 43.55 26.21
C ALA A 399 -1.88 43.99 26.46
N GLU A 400 -0.97 43.71 25.52
CA GLU A 400 -0.07 44.75 25.03
C GLU A 400 0.56 44.40 23.68
N VAL A 401 0.50 45.41 22.83
CA VAL A 401 1.08 45.61 21.51
C VAL A 401 2.60 45.77 21.67
N HIS A 402 3.41 45.27 20.74
CA HIS A 402 4.51 46.07 20.21
C HIS A 402 5.05 45.53 18.88
N ALA A 403 4.96 46.39 17.87
CA ALA A 403 5.62 46.31 16.59
C ALA A 403 6.93 47.12 16.61
N ALA A 404 7.72 46.91 15.55
CA ALA A 404 8.91 47.62 15.08
C ALA A 404 10.27 47.07 15.56
N THR A 405 11.04 46.46 14.67
CA THR A 405 11.88 47.14 13.67
C THR A 405 12.26 46.19 12.54
#